data_AF-A0A525PQX4-F1
#
_entry.id   AF-A0A525PQX4-F1
#
_cell.length_a   1.000
_cell.length_b   1.000
_cell.length_c   1.000
_cell.angle_alpha   90.00
_cell.angle_beta   90.00
_cell.angle_gamma   90.00
#
_symmetry.space_group_name_H-M   'P 1'
#
loop_
_entity.id
_entity.type
_entity.pdbx_description
1 polymer ?
#
loop_
_entity_poly.entity_id
_entity_poly.type
_entity_poly.pdbx_seq_one_letter_code
_entity_poly.pdbx_strand_id
1 'polypeptide(L)'
;MLRKKTNGVARRPQRTGIVSDIAERSVDRRSFLRGSGLAIGGLAAIAATAGSVTQASAAAAVDGAVETIKSVCTHCSVGCTVIAEVSNGVWTGQEPGWDSPFNLGSHCAKGASVREHAHGERRLKYPMKKEGGQWIRISWEQAINEIGDKMNVIREESGPDSVYWLGSAKHSNEQAYLFRKFAAYWGTNNVDHQARICHSTTVAGVANTWGYGAMTNSYNDIHNSQAIFVIGGNPAEAHPVSLLHLLKAKEENNAPLIVCDPRFTRTAAHADEYVRFRPGSDVALVWGILWHIFENGWEDKEFIRTRVWGMDQIRDEVAKWTPEEVERVTGAPASQLERVARTLANNRPGTVIWCMG
;
A
#
# COMPACT_ATOMS: atom_id res chain seq x y z
N MET A 1 14.29 -10.90 40.27
CA MET A 1 15.01 -12.12 40.66
C MET A 1 14.13 -13.31 40.29
N LEU A 2 14.37 -13.95 39.14
CA LEU A 2 13.54 -15.05 38.62
C LEU A 2 14.44 -16.28 38.44
N ARG A 3 14.24 -17.30 39.29
CA ARG A 3 14.96 -18.58 39.24
C ARG A 3 14.37 -19.44 38.11
N LYS A 4 15.17 -19.73 37.09
CA LYS A 4 14.87 -20.68 36.02
C LYS A 4 15.12 -22.10 36.57
N LYS A 5 14.07 -22.93 36.72
CA LYS A 5 14.21 -24.38 36.94
C LYS A 5 13.97 -25.09 35.62
N THR A 6 15.03 -25.58 34.99
CA THR A 6 14.96 -26.61 33.94
C THR A 6 16.21 -27.49 34.02
N ASN A 7 16.14 -28.57 34.81
CA ASN A 7 17.03 -29.73 34.70
C ASN A 7 16.28 -30.83 33.92
N GLY A 8 16.05 -30.59 32.63
CA GLY A 8 15.44 -31.55 31.72
C GLY A 8 16.43 -31.87 30.61
N VAL A 9 17.11 -33.01 30.72
CA VAL A 9 17.93 -33.57 29.64
C VAL A 9 16.99 -33.86 28.46
N ALA A 10 17.27 -33.28 27.28
CA ALA A 10 16.50 -33.51 26.08
C ALA A 10 16.57 -34.99 25.67
N ARG A 11 15.48 -35.74 25.86
CA ARG A 11 15.32 -37.08 25.29
C ARG A 11 15.16 -36.92 23.78
N ARG A 12 16.14 -37.43 23.03
CA ARG A 12 16.12 -37.61 21.58
C ARG A 12 14.85 -38.39 21.21
N PRO A 13 14.05 -37.95 20.22
CA PRO A 13 12.85 -38.70 19.84
C PRO A 13 13.28 -40.06 19.28
N GLN A 14 12.75 -41.14 19.86
CA GLN A 14 12.83 -42.47 19.26
C GLN A 14 12.20 -42.38 17.88
N ARG A 15 13.01 -42.64 16.85
CA ARG A 15 12.53 -42.80 15.48
C ARG A 15 11.51 -43.94 15.49
N THR A 16 10.27 -43.63 15.16
CA THR A 16 9.21 -44.59 14.90
C THR A 16 9.66 -45.53 13.77
N GLY A 17 9.66 -46.84 14.03
CA GLY A 17 10.24 -47.88 13.18
C GLY A 17 9.67 -48.00 11.76
N ILE A 18 8.60 -47.26 11.43
CA ILE A 18 8.00 -47.29 10.09
C ILE A 18 8.83 -46.47 9.08
N VAL A 19 9.56 -45.44 9.52
CA VAL A 19 10.32 -44.56 8.61
C VAL A 19 11.69 -45.15 8.26
N SER A 20 12.26 -46.00 9.11
CA SER A 20 13.52 -46.71 8.82
C SER A 20 13.36 -47.81 7.77
N ASP A 21 12.23 -48.53 7.76
CA ASP A 21 12.01 -49.67 6.86
C ASP A 21 11.73 -49.28 5.40
N ILE A 22 11.34 -48.02 5.16
CA ILE A 22 11.06 -47.51 3.81
C ILE A 22 12.34 -46.96 3.14
N ALA A 23 13.34 -46.56 3.92
CA ALA A 23 14.57 -45.97 3.41
C ALA A 23 15.54 -46.99 2.78
N GLU A 24 15.36 -48.30 3.03
CA GLU A 24 16.24 -49.37 2.52
C GLU A 24 15.74 -50.06 1.24
N ARG A 25 14.56 -49.72 0.71
CA ARG A 25 14.06 -50.30 -0.54
C ARG A 25 14.37 -49.39 -1.73
N SER A 26 15.18 -49.88 -2.67
CA SER A 26 15.37 -49.22 -3.96
C SER A 26 14.04 -49.13 -4.71
N VAL A 27 13.51 -47.91 -4.86
CA VAL A 27 12.23 -47.65 -5.53
C VAL A 27 12.47 -47.66 -7.04
N ASP A 28 11.93 -48.65 -7.75
CA ASP A 28 11.94 -48.63 -9.22
C ASP A 28 10.98 -47.57 -9.78
N ARG A 29 11.20 -47.16 -11.04
CA ARG A 29 10.43 -46.10 -11.73
C ARG A 29 8.91 -46.34 -11.73
N ARG A 30 8.46 -47.59 -11.86
CA ARG A 30 7.03 -47.98 -11.85
C ARG A 30 6.46 -47.93 -10.43
N SER A 31 7.25 -48.28 -9.42
CA SER A 31 6.90 -48.13 -8.00
C SER A 31 6.80 -46.66 -7.59
N PHE A 32 7.71 -45.81 -8.08
CA PHE A 32 7.64 -44.36 -7.89
C PHE A 32 6.39 -43.75 -8.56
N LEU A 33 6.10 -44.11 -9.82
CA LEU A 33 4.93 -43.57 -10.52
C LEU A 33 3.60 -44.02 -9.89
N ARG A 34 3.50 -45.25 -9.37
CA ARG A 34 2.31 -45.71 -8.62
C ARG A 34 2.16 -44.98 -7.28
N GLY A 35 3.26 -44.81 -6.55
CA GLY A 35 3.27 -44.06 -5.28
C GLY A 35 2.90 -42.58 -5.47
N SER A 36 3.42 -41.95 -6.53
CA SER A 36 3.09 -40.57 -6.91
C SER A 36 1.64 -40.44 -7.37
N GLY A 37 1.11 -41.41 -8.11
CA GLY A 37 -0.31 -41.43 -8.50
C GLY A 37 -1.26 -41.53 -7.31
N LEU A 38 -0.92 -42.33 -6.30
CA LEU A 38 -1.68 -42.43 -5.05
C LEU A 38 -1.53 -41.19 -4.16
N ALA A 39 -0.34 -40.56 -4.15
CA ALA A 39 -0.11 -39.31 -3.43
C ALA A 39 -0.89 -38.14 -4.05
N ILE A 40 -0.89 -38.04 -5.38
CA ILE A 40 -1.66 -37.03 -6.13
C ILE A 40 -3.16 -37.29 -6.00
N GLY A 41 -3.61 -38.55 -6.10
CA GLY A 41 -5.01 -38.93 -5.90
C GLY A 41 -5.50 -38.70 -4.45
N GLY A 42 -4.65 -38.96 -3.45
CA GLY A 42 -4.93 -38.70 -2.05
C GLY A 42 -4.99 -37.20 -1.73
N LEU A 43 -4.07 -36.40 -2.29
CA LEU A 43 -4.11 -34.93 -2.19
C LEU A 43 -5.34 -34.33 -2.87
N ALA A 44 -5.74 -34.85 -4.03
CA ALA A 44 -6.95 -34.41 -4.73
C ALA A 44 -8.24 -34.78 -3.95
N ALA A 45 -8.30 -35.96 -3.34
CA ALA A 45 -9.41 -36.37 -2.48
C ALA A 45 -9.49 -35.54 -1.19
N ILE A 46 -8.34 -35.19 -0.59
CA ILE A 46 -8.28 -34.29 0.57
C ILE A 46 -8.67 -32.86 0.17
N ALA A 47 -8.25 -32.35 -0.98
CA ALA A 47 -8.70 -31.04 -1.45
C ALA A 47 -10.21 -31.00 -1.75
N ALA A 48 -10.78 -32.10 -2.25
CA ALA A 48 -12.21 -32.24 -2.52
C ALA A 48 -13.08 -32.43 -1.25
N THR A 49 -12.49 -32.83 -0.12
CA THR A 49 -13.22 -33.10 1.14
C THR A 49 -12.86 -32.15 2.29
N ALA A 50 -11.70 -31.51 2.25
CA ALA A 50 -11.21 -30.56 3.26
C ALA A 50 -11.26 -29.09 2.81
N GLY A 51 -11.82 -28.83 1.61
CA GLY A 51 -12.03 -27.49 1.06
C GLY A 51 -13.37 -26.85 1.40
N SER A 52 -14.17 -27.41 2.33
CA SER A 52 -15.26 -26.64 2.91
C SER A 52 -14.65 -25.60 3.83
N VAL A 53 -14.82 -24.33 3.49
CA VAL A 53 -14.73 -23.23 4.45
C VAL A 53 -15.58 -23.66 5.64
N THR A 54 -14.93 -24.05 6.74
CA THR A 54 -15.66 -24.31 7.98
C THR A 54 -16.26 -22.96 8.34
N GLN A 55 -17.59 -22.87 8.32
CA GLN A 55 -18.27 -21.70 8.82
C GLN A 55 -17.77 -21.52 10.25
N ALA A 56 -17.00 -20.45 10.49
CA ALA A 56 -16.63 -20.10 11.85
C ALA A 56 -17.94 -20.04 12.62
N SER A 57 -18.02 -20.75 13.75
CA SER A 57 -19.15 -20.58 14.65
C SER A 57 -19.17 -19.10 15.01
N ALA A 58 -20.11 -18.35 14.44
CA ALA A 58 -20.32 -16.97 14.83
C ALA A 58 -20.40 -16.98 16.36
N ALA A 59 -19.65 -16.10 17.01
CA ALA A 59 -19.89 -15.85 18.43
C ALA A 59 -21.40 -15.66 18.60
N ALA A 60 -21.97 -16.27 19.65
CA ALA A 60 -23.40 -16.20 19.90
C ALA A 60 -23.90 -14.77 19.64
N ALA A 61 -24.94 -14.66 18.81
CA ALA A 61 -25.52 -13.39 18.42
C ALA A 61 -25.64 -12.51 19.67
N VAL A 62 -25.10 -11.30 19.59
CA VAL A 62 -25.12 -10.37 20.71
C VAL A 62 -26.59 -10.23 21.13
N ASP A 63 -26.89 -10.53 22.40
CA ASP A 63 -28.25 -10.44 22.92
C ASP A 63 -28.62 -8.95 23.01
N GLY A 64 -29.18 -8.40 21.93
CA GLY A 64 -29.45 -6.97 21.77
C GLY A 64 -29.54 -6.52 20.31
N ALA A 65 -30.12 -5.33 20.09
CA ALA A 65 -30.15 -4.73 18.76
C ALA A 65 -28.72 -4.47 18.26
N VAL A 66 -28.44 -4.86 17.02
CA VAL A 66 -27.19 -4.56 16.31
C VAL A 66 -27.47 -3.45 15.32
N GLU A 67 -26.82 -2.30 15.51
CA GLU A 67 -26.84 -1.20 14.58
C GLU A 67 -25.72 -1.36 13.56
N THR A 68 -26.02 -1.02 12.31
CA THR A 68 -25.05 -1.04 11.22
C THR A 68 -24.63 0.39 10.89
N ILE A 69 -23.35 0.71 11.10
CA ILE A 69 -22.80 2.07 10.93
C ILE A 69 -21.74 2.07 9.83
N LYS A 70 -21.92 2.93 8.82
CA LYS A 70 -20.94 3.11 7.74
C LYS A 70 -19.77 3.97 8.22
N SER A 71 -18.56 3.49 7.96
CA SER A 71 -17.30 4.16 8.29
C SER A 71 -16.27 3.96 7.17
N VAL A 72 -15.07 4.51 7.35
CA VAL A 72 -13.98 4.44 6.37
C VAL A 72 -12.74 3.84 7.04
N CYS A 73 -12.09 2.91 6.34
CA CYS A 73 -10.85 2.30 6.80
C CYS A 73 -9.74 3.36 6.99
N THR A 74 -9.08 3.34 8.14
CA THR A 74 -8.10 4.36 8.55
C THR A 74 -6.65 4.02 8.14
N HIS A 75 -6.43 3.02 7.28
CA HIS A 75 -5.09 2.51 6.99
C HIS A 75 -4.36 3.17 5.81
N CYS A 76 -4.86 3.00 4.59
CA CYS A 76 -4.23 3.53 3.36
C CYS A 76 -5.18 4.52 2.67
N SER A 77 -4.73 5.16 1.59
CA SER A 77 -5.48 6.19 0.88
C SER A 77 -6.59 5.66 -0.04
N VAL A 78 -6.84 4.35 -0.09
CA VAL A 78 -7.92 3.78 -0.94
C VAL A 78 -9.30 4.22 -0.46
N GLY A 79 -9.48 4.42 0.85
CA GLY A 79 -10.77 4.87 1.40
C GLY A 79 -11.85 3.78 1.41
N CYS A 80 -11.46 2.52 1.65
CA CYS A 80 -12.40 1.41 1.71
C CYS A 80 -13.52 1.66 2.74
N THR A 81 -14.77 1.49 2.33
CA THR A 81 -15.93 1.52 3.21
C THR A 81 -15.90 0.32 4.15
N VAL A 82 -16.12 0.58 5.43
CA VAL A 82 -16.30 -0.40 6.49
C VAL A 82 -17.73 -0.29 7.00
N ILE A 83 -18.43 -1.41 7.10
CA ILE A 83 -19.76 -1.52 7.68
C ILE A 83 -19.56 -2.08 9.09
N ALA A 84 -19.60 -1.23 10.10
CA ALA A 84 -19.39 -1.59 11.49
C ALA A 84 -20.71 -2.06 12.12
N GLU A 85 -20.67 -3.20 12.78
CA GLU A 85 -21.75 -3.71 13.62
C GLU A 85 -21.51 -3.21 15.04
N VAL A 86 -22.50 -2.52 15.60
CA VAL A 86 -22.43 -1.92 16.93
C VAL A 86 -23.58 -2.43 17.78
N SER A 87 -23.27 -2.95 18.95
CA SER A 87 -24.25 -3.37 19.94
C SER A 87 -23.93 -2.71 21.28
N ASN A 88 -24.91 -2.07 21.91
CA ASN A 88 -24.74 -1.35 23.18
C ASN A 88 -23.57 -0.35 23.18
N GLY A 89 -23.36 0.36 22.05
CA GLY A 89 -22.26 1.31 21.87
C GLY A 89 -20.87 0.68 21.70
N VAL A 90 -20.78 -0.64 21.60
CA VAL A 90 -19.53 -1.39 21.39
C VAL A 90 -19.47 -1.89 19.95
N TRP A 91 -18.34 -1.64 19.27
CA TRP A 91 -18.09 -2.21 17.95
C TRP A 91 -17.82 -3.71 18.08
N THR A 92 -18.75 -4.55 17.61
CA THR A 92 -18.73 -6.02 17.79
C THR A 92 -18.27 -6.78 16.55
N GLY A 93 -18.58 -6.28 15.35
CA GLY A 93 -18.24 -6.92 14.08
C GLY A 93 -18.04 -5.91 12.95
N GLN A 94 -17.52 -6.35 11.81
CA GLN A 94 -17.40 -5.50 10.62
C GLN A 94 -17.37 -6.31 9.34
N GLU A 95 -17.93 -5.74 8.28
CA GLU A 95 -17.87 -6.25 6.91
C GLU A 95 -17.49 -5.14 5.93
N PRO A 96 -16.98 -5.47 4.72
CA PRO A 96 -16.76 -4.45 3.70
C PRO A 96 -18.09 -3.90 3.17
N GLY A 97 -18.09 -2.61 2.79
CA GLY A 97 -19.21 -2.05 2.04
C GLY A 97 -19.30 -2.63 0.64
N TRP A 98 -20.36 -3.41 0.36
CA TRP A 98 -20.65 -3.98 -0.96
C TRP A 98 -20.99 -2.91 -2.01
N ASP A 99 -21.65 -1.83 -1.59
CA ASP A 99 -22.04 -0.69 -2.42
C ASP A 99 -20.89 0.30 -2.67
N SER A 100 -19.73 0.07 -2.07
CA SER A 100 -18.62 1.00 -2.10
C SER A 100 -17.93 1.04 -3.47
N PRO A 101 -17.78 2.22 -4.09
CA PRO A 101 -17.13 2.33 -5.39
C PRO A 101 -15.63 1.99 -5.32
N PHE A 102 -15.03 2.03 -4.14
CA PHE A 102 -13.61 1.79 -3.93
C PHE A 102 -13.28 0.35 -3.60
N ASN A 103 -14.01 -0.28 -2.67
CA ASN A 103 -13.65 -1.63 -2.24
C ASN A 103 -14.51 -2.75 -2.80
N LEU A 104 -15.60 -2.45 -3.52
CA LEU A 104 -16.36 -3.45 -4.28
C LEU A 104 -16.68 -4.71 -3.46
N GLY A 105 -17.09 -4.54 -2.19
CA GLY A 105 -17.33 -5.67 -1.27
C GLY A 105 -16.09 -6.38 -0.74
N SER A 106 -14.90 -5.79 -0.83
CA SER A 106 -13.63 -6.40 -0.42
C SER A 106 -12.95 -5.69 0.77
N HIS A 107 -12.11 -6.43 1.48
CA HIS A 107 -11.15 -5.91 2.44
C HIS A 107 -9.76 -6.48 2.16
N CYS A 108 -8.73 -5.68 2.44
CA CYS A 108 -7.39 -6.24 2.66
C CYS A 108 -7.24 -6.63 4.13
N ALA A 109 -6.19 -7.38 4.48
CA ALA A 109 -5.93 -7.80 5.87
C ALA A 109 -5.96 -6.63 6.87
N LYS A 110 -5.41 -5.47 6.50
CA LYS A 110 -5.43 -4.25 7.34
C LYS A 110 -6.84 -3.71 7.54
N GLY A 111 -7.67 -3.74 6.50
CA GLY A 111 -9.06 -3.29 6.56
C GLY A 111 -9.93 -4.21 7.39
N ALA A 112 -9.76 -5.53 7.24
CA ALA A 112 -10.47 -6.54 8.01
C ALA A 112 -10.16 -6.47 9.52
N SER A 113 -9.00 -5.92 9.91
CA SER A 113 -8.60 -5.78 11.31
C SER A 113 -8.77 -4.36 11.88
N VAL A 114 -9.45 -3.43 11.20
CA VAL A 114 -9.49 -2.02 11.63
C VAL A 114 -10.14 -1.85 13.01
N ARG A 115 -11.13 -2.68 13.34
CA ARG A 115 -11.75 -2.74 14.68
C ARG A 115 -10.73 -2.90 15.80
N GLU A 116 -9.65 -3.66 15.58
CA GLU A 116 -8.65 -3.95 16.62
C GLU A 116 -7.87 -2.71 17.09
N HIS A 117 -7.86 -1.63 16.30
CA HIS A 117 -7.32 -0.34 16.76
C HIS A 117 -8.08 0.24 17.95
N ALA A 118 -9.40 -0.02 18.05
CA ALA A 118 -10.23 0.49 19.14
C ALA A 118 -10.17 -0.40 20.39
N HIS A 119 -10.00 -1.71 20.22
CA HIS A 119 -10.19 -2.71 21.29
C HIS A 119 -8.89 -3.27 21.91
N GLY A 120 -7.71 -2.90 21.41
CA GLY A 120 -6.44 -3.44 21.91
C GLY A 120 -6.19 -3.19 23.41
N GLU A 121 -5.74 -4.22 24.13
CA GLU A 121 -5.34 -4.15 25.55
C GLU A 121 -4.21 -3.15 25.79
N ARG A 122 -3.38 -2.91 24.77
CA ARG A 122 -2.27 -1.96 24.79
C ARG A 122 -2.67 -0.50 24.53
N ARG A 123 -3.96 -0.24 24.29
CA ARG A 123 -4.44 1.13 24.05
C ARG A 123 -4.33 1.96 25.32
N LEU A 124 -3.67 3.12 25.22
CA LEU A 124 -3.62 4.10 26.29
C LEU A 124 -5.01 4.73 26.47
N LYS A 125 -5.52 4.69 27.71
CA LYS A 125 -6.88 5.14 28.06
C LYS A 125 -6.90 6.44 28.86
N TYR A 126 -5.75 6.85 29.39
CA TYR A 126 -5.62 7.99 30.29
C TYR A 126 -4.37 8.80 29.96
N PRO A 127 -4.35 10.11 30.25
CA PRO A 127 -3.13 10.90 30.26
C PRO A 127 -2.09 10.32 31.22
N MET A 128 -0.83 10.33 30.79
CA MET A 128 0.30 9.76 31.53
C MET A 128 1.40 10.81 31.66
N LYS A 129 2.07 10.84 32.81
CA LYS A 129 3.22 11.69 33.11
C LYS A 129 4.39 10.85 33.56
N LYS A 130 5.61 11.21 33.14
CA LYS A 130 6.82 10.50 33.56
C LYS A 130 7.43 11.22 34.78
N GLU A 131 7.45 10.55 35.92
CA GLU A 131 8.03 11.04 37.18
C GLU A 131 8.98 9.99 37.74
N GLY A 132 10.18 10.39 38.16
CA GLY A 132 11.19 9.45 38.70
C GLY A 132 11.55 8.31 37.74
N GLY A 133 11.39 8.51 36.43
CA GLY A 133 11.62 7.47 35.41
C GLY A 133 10.42 6.54 35.15
N GLN A 134 9.32 6.66 35.89
CA GLN A 134 8.12 5.82 35.78
C GLN A 134 6.93 6.59 35.22
N TRP A 135 6.04 5.91 34.51
CA TRP A 135 4.79 6.50 34.01
C TRP A 135 3.69 6.39 35.07
N ILE A 136 3.13 7.53 35.45
CA ILE A 136 1.98 7.64 36.35
C ILE A 136 0.78 8.19 35.60
N ARG A 137 -0.43 7.75 35.97
CA ARG A 137 -1.68 8.29 35.44
C ARG A 137 -1.98 9.63 36.09
N ILE A 138 -2.40 10.61 35.29
CA ILE A 138 -2.88 11.92 35.75
C ILE A 138 -4.26 12.24 35.20
N SER A 139 -4.90 13.29 35.72
CA SER A 139 -6.18 13.77 35.18
C SER A 139 -5.99 14.55 33.88
N TRP A 140 -7.06 14.69 33.09
CA TRP A 140 -7.04 15.54 31.90
C TRP A 140 -6.80 17.02 32.23
N GLU A 141 -7.42 17.52 33.30
CA GLU A 141 -7.24 18.90 33.77
C GLU A 141 -5.78 19.17 34.14
N GLN A 142 -5.16 18.27 34.91
CA GLN A 142 -3.74 18.38 35.25
C GLN A 142 -2.86 18.34 34.01
N ALA A 143 -3.12 17.42 33.07
CA ALA A 143 -2.34 17.31 31.84
C ALA A 143 -2.42 18.57 30.98
N ILE A 144 -3.62 19.12 30.78
CA ILE A 144 -3.86 20.31 29.97
C ILE A 144 -3.19 21.53 30.61
N ASN A 145 -3.39 21.74 31.92
CA ASN A 145 -2.82 22.89 32.63
C ASN A 145 -1.29 22.80 32.68
N GLU A 146 -0.71 21.68 33.11
CA GLU A 146 0.75 21.55 33.19
C GLU A 146 1.45 21.69 31.82
N ILE A 147 0.86 21.16 30.75
CA ILE A 147 1.40 21.31 29.39
C ILE A 147 1.24 22.77 28.94
N GLY A 148 0.05 23.35 29.09
CA GLY A 148 -0.24 24.72 28.69
C GLY A 148 0.67 25.74 29.39
N ASP A 149 0.85 25.63 30.70
CA ASP A 149 1.71 26.52 31.49
C ASP A 149 3.17 26.45 31.02
N LYS A 150 3.70 25.24 30.82
CA LYS A 150 5.06 25.04 30.31
C LYS A 150 5.24 25.57 28.89
N MET A 151 4.23 25.36 28.05
CA MET A 151 4.25 25.91 26.69
C MET A 151 4.27 27.44 26.74
N ASN A 152 3.45 28.08 27.58
CA ASN A 152 3.43 29.54 27.71
C ASN A 152 4.78 30.10 28.17
N VAL A 153 5.45 29.46 29.13
CA VAL A 153 6.82 29.84 29.53
C VAL A 153 7.79 29.78 28.33
N ILE A 154 7.77 28.68 27.57
CA ILE A 154 8.61 28.54 26.36
C ILE A 154 8.32 29.65 25.35
N ARG A 155 7.04 30.00 25.17
CA ARG A 155 6.63 31.08 24.26
C ARG A 155 7.13 32.44 24.70
N GLU A 156 7.07 32.74 26.00
CA GLU A 156 7.53 34.01 26.57
C GLU A 156 9.06 34.14 26.46
N GLU A 157 9.79 33.06 26.74
CA GLU A 157 11.26 33.07 26.75
C GLU A 157 11.88 32.98 25.34
N SER A 158 11.29 32.17 24.45
CA SER A 158 11.89 31.78 23.17
C SER A 158 11.06 32.14 21.94
N GLY A 159 9.89 32.77 22.12
CA GLY A 159 8.97 33.12 21.04
C GLY A 159 8.19 31.93 20.46
N PRO A 160 7.20 32.19 19.60
CA PRO A 160 6.29 31.15 19.10
C PRO A 160 6.95 30.12 18.18
N ASP A 161 8.01 30.50 17.47
CA ASP A 161 8.71 29.61 16.53
C ASP A 161 9.65 28.59 17.21
N SER A 162 9.76 28.63 18.54
CA SER A 162 10.52 27.65 19.33
C SER A 162 9.85 26.27 19.44
N VAL A 163 8.61 26.14 18.99
CA VAL A 163 7.83 24.89 19.04
C VAL A 163 7.58 24.37 17.62
N TYR A 164 7.67 23.05 17.47
CA TYR A 164 7.34 22.36 16.22
C TYR A 164 6.10 21.48 16.38
N TRP A 165 5.11 21.70 15.50
CA TRP A 165 3.80 21.06 15.54
C TRP A 165 3.73 19.95 14.49
N LEU A 166 3.78 18.70 14.93
CA LEU A 166 3.65 17.54 14.04
C LEU A 166 2.22 17.01 14.04
N GLY A 167 1.54 17.22 12.91
CA GLY A 167 0.21 16.70 12.67
C GLY A 167 0.23 15.25 12.20
N SER A 168 -0.95 14.73 11.85
CA SER A 168 -1.04 13.40 11.28
C SER A 168 -2.06 13.32 10.15
N ALA A 169 -1.69 12.68 9.05
CA ALA A 169 -2.59 12.20 7.99
C ALA A 169 -3.58 11.11 8.46
N LYS A 170 -3.58 10.79 9.76
CA LYS A 170 -4.58 9.95 10.43
C LYS A 170 -5.69 10.76 11.10
N HIS A 171 -5.58 12.08 11.15
CA HIS A 171 -6.67 12.95 11.53
C HIS A 171 -7.77 12.93 10.47
N SER A 172 -9.00 13.25 10.88
CA SER A 172 -10.01 13.71 9.93
C SER A 172 -9.63 15.10 9.38
N ASN A 173 -10.30 15.55 8.32
CA ASN A 173 -10.04 16.87 7.74
C ASN A 173 -10.34 17.99 8.75
N GLU A 174 -11.38 17.82 9.57
CA GLU A 174 -11.77 18.78 10.60
C GLU A 174 -10.70 18.86 11.69
N GLN A 175 -10.17 17.71 12.13
CA GLN A 175 -9.08 17.64 13.10
C GLN A 175 -7.78 18.23 12.55
N ALA A 176 -7.44 17.95 11.28
CA ALA A 176 -6.27 18.52 10.63
C ALA A 176 -6.39 20.06 10.52
N TYR A 177 -7.58 20.56 10.18
CA TYR A 177 -7.87 22.00 10.18
C TYR A 177 -7.75 22.61 11.57
N LEU A 178 -8.34 21.99 12.61
CA LEU A 178 -8.23 22.45 13.98
C LEU A 178 -6.77 22.47 14.45
N PHE A 179 -5.98 21.45 14.12
CA PHE A 179 -4.55 21.40 14.43
C PHE A 179 -3.78 22.56 13.79
N ARG A 180 -3.99 22.78 12.49
CA ARG A 180 -3.34 23.90 11.78
C ARG A 180 -3.77 25.25 12.35
N LYS A 181 -5.06 25.41 12.66
CA LYS A 181 -5.63 26.62 13.26
C LYS A 181 -5.07 26.88 14.66
N PHE A 182 -4.88 25.84 15.46
CA PHE A 182 -4.26 25.95 16.78
C PHE A 182 -2.83 26.45 16.71
N ALA A 183 -2.00 25.90 15.80
CA ALA A 183 -0.65 26.40 15.55
C ALA A 183 -0.64 27.86 15.02
N ALA A 184 -1.66 28.26 14.25
CA ALA A 184 -1.81 29.65 13.83
C ALA A 184 -2.12 30.59 15.00
N TYR A 185 -3.00 30.21 15.94
CA TYR A 185 -3.26 30.97 17.17
C TYR A 185 -2.05 31.02 18.11
N TRP A 186 -1.25 29.96 18.11
CA TRP A 186 0.06 29.97 18.76
C TRP A 186 1.00 31.03 18.18
N GLY A 187 0.84 31.37 16.90
CA GLY A 187 1.63 32.38 16.21
C GLY A 187 2.82 31.82 15.45
N THR A 188 2.77 30.55 15.01
CA THR A 188 3.83 29.93 14.20
C THR A 188 3.30 29.27 12.93
N ASN A 189 4.21 29.10 11.96
CA ASN A 189 4.02 28.26 10.78
C ASN A 189 4.86 26.97 10.82
N ASN A 190 5.54 26.69 11.94
CA ASN A 190 6.35 25.50 12.15
C ASN A 190 5.47 24.26 12.34
N VAL A 191 4.84 23.82 11.24
CA VAL A 191 3.88 22.73 11.17
C VAL A 191 4.28 21.79 10.03
N ASP A 192 4.34 20.49 10.30
CA ASP A 192 4.49 19.50 9.23
C ASP A 192 3.80 18.17 9.60
N HIS A 193 3.80 17.23 8.66
CA HIS A 193 3.25 15.88 8.81
C HIS A 193 3.83 14.92 7.76
N GLN A 194 3.27 13.72 7.65
CA GLN A 194 3.79 12.64 6.81
C GLN A 194 3.89 12.98 5.32
N ALA A 195 3.05 13.88 4.77
CA ALA A 195 3.07 14.18 3.34
C ALA A 195 4.39 14.82 2.88
N ARG A 196 5.16 15.43 3.80
CA ARG A 196 6.52 15.89 3.51
C ARG A 196 7.38 14.78 2.90
N ILE A 197 7.29 13.59 3.48
CA ILE A 197 8.12 12.44 3.09
C ILE A 197 7.52 11.73 1.88
N CYS A 198 6.20 11.50 1.88
CA CYS A 198 5.60 10.60 0.90
C CYS A 198 5.02 11.25 -0.35
N HIS A 199 4.69 12.56 -0.34
CA HIS A 199 3.92 13.16 -1.43
C HIS A 199 4.31 14.61 -1.79
N SER A 200 5.26 15.23 -1.08
CA SER A 200 5.66 16.62 -1.35
C SER A 200 6.26 16.81 -2.75
N THR A 201 7.01 15.83 -3.22
CA THR A 201 7.59 15.79 -4.57
C THR A 201 6.54 15.69 -5.66
N THR A 202 5.45 14.93 -5.43
CA THR A 202 4.31 14.90 -6.34
C THR A 202 3.67 16.28 -6.47
N VAL A 203 3.45 17.01 -5.36
CA VAL A 203 2.91 18.37 -5.43
C VAL A 203 3.84 19.28 -6.23
N ALA A 204 5.15 19.22 -5.97
CA ALA A 204 6.13 20.03 -6.68
C ALA A 204 6.21 19.69 -8.18
N GLY A 205 6.16 18.42 -8.58
CA GLY A 205 6.19 18.04 -9.99
C GLY A 205 4.87 18.33 -10.70
N VAL A 206 3.78 17.79 -10.15
CA VAL A 206 2.47 17.80 -10.81
C VAL A 206 1.84 19.17 -10.85
N ALA A 207 1.94 19.97 -9.77
CA ALA A 207 1.37 21.31 -9.77
C ALA A 207 2.07 22.23 -10.79
N ASN A 208 3.36 22.04 -11.03
CA ASN A 208 4.08 22.79 -12.07
C ASN A 208 3.73 22.35 -13.50
N THR A 209 3.16 21.14 -13.68
CA THR A 209 2.74 20.62 -15.00
C THR A 209 1.26 20.86 -15.29
N TRP A 210 0.37 20.64 -14.33
CA TRP A 210 -1.09 20.68 -14.52
C TRP A 210 -1.79 21.77 -13.68
N GLY A 211 -1.07 22.51 -12.84
CA GLY A 211 -1.62 23.59 -11.99
C GLY A 211 -2.19 23.14 -10.65
N TYR A 212 -2.26 21.84 -10.36
CA TYR A 212 -2.70 21.30 -9.06
C TYR A 212 -1.95 20.01 -8.70
N GLY A 213 -1.65 19.80 -7.41
CA GLY A 213 -0.74 18.75 -6.93
C GLY A 213 -1.38 17.45 -6.43
N ALA A 214 -2.59 17.10 -6.88
CA ALA A 214 -3.25 15.85 -6.51
C ALA A 214 -3.34 14.85 -7.66
N MET A 215 -3.77 13.63 -7.33
CA MET A 215 -4.10 12.60 -8.31
C MET A 215 -5.17 13.12 -9.28
N THR A 216 -4.97 12.90 -10.58
CA THR A 216 -5.80 13.46 -11.66
C THR A 216 -7.12 12.74 -11.89
N ASN A 217 -7.21 11.48 -11.48
CA ASN A 217 -8.32 10.58 -11.77
C ASN A 217 -8.73 9.82 -10.49
N SER A 218 -9.78 8.99 -10.58
CA SER A 218 -10.23 8.13 -9.48
C SER A 218 -9.82 6.67 -9.70
N TYR A 219 -9.89 5.83 -8.66
CA TYR A 219 -9.66 4.39 -8.81
C TYR A 219 -10.65 3.75 -9.79
N ASN A 220 -11.90 4.23 -9.85
CA ASN A 220 -12.91 3.74 -10.78
C ASN A 220 -12.56 4.07 -12.23
N ASP A 221 -11.88 5.19 -12.48
CA ASP A 221 -11.49 5.57 -13.84
C ASP A 221 -10.41 4.66 -14.42
N ILE A 222 -9.64 3.95 -13.57
CA ILE A 222 -8.68 2.92 -14.02
C ILE A 222 -9.40 1.84 -14.84
N HIS A 223 -10.69 1.55 -14.56
CA HIS A 223 -11.48 0.57 -15.30
C HIS A 223 -11.64 0.90 -16.78
N ASN A 224 -11.45 2.16 -17.18
CA ASN A 224 -11.52 2.59 -18.58
C ASN A 224 -10.17 2.49 -19.32
N SER A 225 -9.10 2.14 -18.60
CA SER A 225 -7.75 2.14 -19.16
C SER A 225 -7.53 0.98 -20.11
N GLN A 226 -6.90 1.27 -21.24
CA GLN A 226 -6.46 0.30 -22.24
C GLN A 226 -5.00 -0.10 -22.04
N ALA A 227 -4.22 0.58 -21.19
CA ALA A 227 -2.88 0.16 -20.77
C ALA A 227 -2.51 0.78 -19.42
N ILE A 228 -1.88 0.00 -18.55
CA ILE A 228 -1.53 0.43 -17.20
C ILE A 228 -0.01 0.41 -17.05
N PHE A 229 0.57 1.56 -16.70
CA PHE A 229 1.99 1.71 -16.42
C PHE A 229 2.20 2.03 -14.94
N VAL A 230 2.73 1.08 -14.18
CA VAL A 230 3.07 1.26 -12.76
C VAL A 230 4.58 1.48 -12.63
N ILE A 231 5.00 2.58 -12.03
CA ILE A 231 6.41 2.88 -11.73
C ILE A 231 6.56 3.29 -10.26
N GLY A 232 7.45 2.61 -9.52
CA GLY A 232 7.65 2.91 -8.09
C GLY A 232 6.40 2.73 -7.24
N GLY A 233 5.55 1.77 -7.62
CA GLY A 233 4.26 1.48 -6.99
C GLY A 233 4.08 -0.02 -6.73
N ASN A 234 3.59 -0.37 -5.54
CA ASN A 234 3.28 -1.75 -5.16
C ASN A 234 1.85 -1.89 -4.59
N PRO A 235 0.80 -1.66 -5.41
CA PRO A 235 -0.60 -1.74 -4.98
C PRO A 235 -0.94 -3.07 -4.32
N ALA A 236 -0.40 -4.21 -4.76
CA ALA A 236 -0.68 -5.52 -4.15
C ALA A 236 -0.41 -5.58 -2.63
N GLU A 237 0.51 -4.76 -2.12
CA GLU A 237 0.90 -4.75 -0.70
C GLU A 237 0.47 -3.45 0.01
N ALA A 238 0.77 -2.32 -0.61
CA ALA A 238 0.52 -1.00 -0.03
C ALA A 238 -0.96 -0.61 -0.09
N HIS A 239 -1.59 -0.85 -1.25
CA HIS A 239 -2.98 -0.47 -1.55
C HIS A 239 -3.78 -1.65 -2.10
N PRO A 240 -3.93 -2.80 -1.40
CA PRO A 240 -4.32 -4.06 -2.05
C PRO A 240 -5.68 -4.03 -2.74
N VAL A 241 -6.61 -3.20 -2.25
CA VAL A 241 -7.91 -3.01 -2.88
C VAL A 241 -7.78 -2.22 -4.20
N SER A 242 -6.82 -1.29 -4.33
CA SER A 242 -6.59 -0.61 -5.61
C SER A 242 -6.13 -1.58 -6.70
N LEU A 243 -5.43 -2.67 -6.35
CA LEU A 243 -5.04 -3.71 -7.30
C LEU A 243 -6.27 -4.32 -8.01
N LEU A 244 -7.41 -4.44 -7.33
CA LEU A 244 -8.65 -4.93 -7.93
C LEU A 244 -9.08 -4.06 -9.12
N HIS A 245 -8.85 -2.75 -9.07
CA HIS A 245 -9.16 -1.85 -10.18
C HIS A 245 -8.23 -2.05 -11.37
N LEU A 246 -6.94 -2.34 -11.12
CA LEU A 246 -5.97 -2.65 -12.17
C LEU A 246 -6.31 -3.99 -12.83
N LEU A 247 -6.59 -5.03 -12.02
CA LEU A 247 -6.93 -6.36 -12.53
C LEU A 247 -8.24 -6.34 -13.31
N LYS A 248 -9.24 -5.59 -12.86
CA LYS A 248 -10.49 -5.42 -13.60
C LYS A 248 -10.27 -4.83 -14.99
N ALA A 249 -9.50 -3.75 -15.10
CA ALA A 249 -9.15 -3.17 -16.41
C ALA A 249 -8.33 -4.14 -17.27
N LYS A 250 -7.38 -4.86 -16.67
CA LYS A 250 -6.59 -5.89 -17.36
C LYS A 250 -7.49 -6.99 -17.94
N GLU A 251 -8.47 -7.48 -17.18
CA GLU A 251 -9.36 -8.57 -17.60
C GLU A 251 -10.45 -8.10 -18.58
N GLU A 252 -11.13 -6.99 -18.29
CA GLU A 252 -12.26 -6.51 -19.08
C GLU A 252 -11.83 -5.81 -20.38
N ASN A 253 -10.71 -5.10 -20.36
CA ASN A 253 -10.22 -4.34 -21.53
C ASN A 253 -9.05 -5.03 -22.25
N ASN A 254 -8.54 -6.16 -21.73
CA ASN A 254 -7.25 -6.72 -22.15
C ASN A 254 -6.10 -5.71 -22.01
N ALA A 255 -6.18 -4.80 -21.02
CA ALA A 255 -5.20 -3.75 -20.84
C ALA A 255 -3.87 -4.33 -20.33
N PRO A 256 -2.74 -4.19 -21.07
CA PRO A 256 -1.45 -4.66 -20.60
C PRO A 256 -1.03 -3.91 -19.33
N LEU A 257 -0.61 -4.66 -18.33
CA LEU A 257 -0.06 -4.18 -17.07
C LEU A 257 1.47 -4.22 -17.13
N ILE A 258 2.08 -3.05 -17.23
CA ILE A 258 3.53 -2.87 -17.19
C ILE A 258 3.93 -2.43 -15.78
N VAL A 259 4.90 -3.12 -15.18
CA VAL A 259 5.42 -2.79 -13.84
C VAL A 259 6.92 -2.53 -13.92
N CYS A 260 7.31 -1.29 -13.64
CA CYS A 260 8.68 -0.84 -13.51
C CYS A 260 9.04 -0.75 -12.02
N ASP A 261 9.86 -1.68 -11.54
CA ASP A 261 10.34 -1.70 -10.14
C ASP A 261 11.72 -2.40 -10.09
N PRO A 262 12.70 -1.90 -9.33
CA PRO A 262 13.98 -2.58 -9.14
C PRO A 262 13.84 -3.98 -8.51
N ARG A 263 12.72 -4.25 -7.84
CA ARG A 263 12.40 -5.53 -7.20
C ARG A 263 11.22 -6.20 -7.90
N PHE A 264 11.24 -7.53 -7.94
CA PHE A 264 10.08 -8.30 -8.37
C PHE A 264 9.08 -8.38 -7.21
N THR A 265 8.11 -7.46 -7.18
CA THR A 265 7.10 -7.34 -6.11
C THR A 265 5.89 -8.23 -6.36
N ARG A 266 4.98 -8.33 -5.37
CA ARG A 266 3.67 -9.00 -5.59
C ARG A 266 2.85 -8.33 -6.69
N THR A 267 3.01 -7.02 -6.90
CA THR A 267 2.39 -6.34 -8.05
C THR A 267 3.01 -6.80 -9.36
N ALA A 268 4.35 -6.88 -9.43
CA ALA A 268 5.05 -7.34 -10.63
C ALA A 268 4.68 -8.79 -11.03
N ALA A 269 4.29 -9.63 -10.08
CA ALA A 269 3.80 -10.98 -10.35
C ALA A 269 2.50 -11.02 -11.19
N HIS A 270 1.76 -9.91 -11.28
CA HIS A 270 0.56 -9.78 -12.11
C HIS A 270 0.81 -9.04 -13.45
N ALA A 271 2.03 -8.55 -13.66
CA ALA A 271 2.39 -7.77 -14.85
C ALA A 271 2.46 -8.65 -16.11
N ASP A 272 2.08 -8.09 -17.25
CA ASP A 272 2.39 -8.66 -18.56
C ASP A 272 3.85 -8.38 -18.94
N GLU A 273 4.36 -7.21 -18.55
CA GLU A 273 5.76 -6.82 -18.72
C GLU A 273 6.31 -6.30 -17.40
N TYR A 274 7.35 -6.95 -16.88
CA TYR A 274 8.12 -6.47 -15.73
C TYR A 274 9.46 -5.89 -16.20
N VAL A 275 9.70 -4.62 -15.89
CA VAL A 275 10.95 -3.92 -16.20
C VAL A 275 11.75 -3.72 -14.92
N ARG A 276 12.83 -4.48 -14.79
CA ARG A 276 13.81 -4.26 -13.72
C ARG A 276 14.80 -3.20 -14.16
N PHE A 277 15.00 -2.18 -13.32
CA PHE A 277 15.97 -1.13 -13.56
C PHE A 277 16.72 -0.79 -12.26
N ARG A 278 17.80 -0.02 -12.38
CA ARG A 278 18.66 0.39 -11.26
C ARG A 278 17.92 1.42 -10.38
N PRO A 279 17.84 1.23 -9.05
CA PRO A 279 17.22 2.22 -8.17
C PRO A 279 17.81 3.62 -8.36
N GLY A 280 16.95 4.64 -8.44
CA GLY A 280 17.35 6.04 -8.64
C GLY A 280 17.63 6.44 -10.09
N SER A 281 17.30 5.58 -11.06
CA SER A 281 17.40 5.88 -12.50
C SER A 281 16.06 6.00 -13.21
N ASP A 282 14.97 6.20 -12.46
CA ASP A 282 13.58 6.30 -12.92
C ASP A 282 13.38 7.37 -14.01
N VAL A 283 14.04 8.52 -13.88
CA VAL A 283 13.97 9.61 -14.87
C VAL A 283 14.58 9.18 -16.21
N ALA A 284 15.74 8.50 -16.17
CA ALA A 284 16.39 7.98 -17.38
C ALA A 284 15.52 6.91 -18.06
N LEU A 285 14.83 6.07 -17.27
CA LEU A 285 13.87 5.08 -17.78
C LEU A 285 12.73 5.75 -18.55
N VAL A 286 12.12 6.79 -17.96
CA VAL A 286 11.03 7.55 -18.59
C VAL A 286 11.52 8.26 -19.87
N TRP A 287 12.72 8.86 -19.83
CA TRP A 287 13.31 9.47 -21.03
C TRP A 287 13.56 8.47 -22.16
N GLY A 288 14.04 7.26 -21.85
CA GLY A 288 14.20 6.23 -22.87
C GLY A 288 12.89 5.76 -23.51
N ILE A 289 11.82 5.65 -22.72
CA ILE A 289 10.49 5.34 -23.26
C ILE A 289 10.01 6.47 -24.19
N LEU A 290 10.18 7.72 -23.78
CA LEU A 290 9.83 8.89 -24.60
C LEU A 290 10.69 9.00 -25.86
N TRP A 291 11.96 8.63 -25.80
CA TRP A 291 12.85 8.59 -26.97
C TRP A 291 12.26 7.72 -28.07
N HIS A 292 11.84 6.50 -27.73
CA HIS A 292 11.20 5.60 -28.69
C HIS A 292 9.88 6.16 -29.23
N ILE A 293 9.08 6.81 -28.39
CA ILE A 293 7.81 7.44 -28.83
C ILE A 293 8.08 8.53 -29.87
N PHE A 294 9.03 9.44 -29.61
CA PHE A 294 9.32 10.55 -30.52
C PHE A 294 10.04 10.10 -31.79
N GLU A 295 11.01 9.19 -31.69
CA GLU A 295 11.73 8.66 -32.85
C GLU A 295 10.78 7.98 -33.84
N ASN A 296 9.74 7.31 -33.33
CA ASN A 296 8.74 6.63 -34.17
C ASN A 296 7.52 7.51 -34.52
N GLY A 297 7.44 8.74 -34.02
CA GLY A 297 6.31 9.64 -34.23
C GLY A 297 4.98 9.13 -33.65
N TRP A 298 5.02 8.36 -32.56
CA TRP A 298 3.86 7.73 -31.91
C TRP A 298 3.09 8.67 -30.97
N GLU A 299 3.59 9.88 -30.74
CA GLU A 299 2.92 10.85 -29.87
C GLU A 299 1.63 11.40 -30.48
N ASP A 300 0.74 11.88 -29.61
CA ASP A 300 -0.46 12.60 -30.03
C ASP A 300 -0.14 14.06 -30.39
N LYS A 301 0.09 14.28 -31.68
CA LYS A 301 0.47 15.60 -32.20
C LYS A 301 -0.63 16.65 -31.97
N GLU A 302 -1.90 16.27 -32.02
CA GLU A 302 -3.01 17.22 -31.84
C GLU A 302 -3.19 17.60 -30.37
N PHE A 303 -3.06 16.63 -29.46
CA PHE A 303 -3.05 16.91 -28.02
C PHE A 303 -1.89 17.83 -27.65
N ILE A 304 -0.68 17.53 -28.15
CA ILE A 304 0.50 18.38 -27.91
C ILE A 304 0.27 19.80 -28.43
N ARG A 305 -0.23 19.94 -29.66
CA ARG A 305 -0.48 21.25 -30.29
C ARG A 305 -1.51 22.09 -29.53
N THR A 306 -2.52 21.46 -28.94
CA THR A 306 -3.67 22.18 -28.36
C THR A 306 -3.64 22.31 -26.84
N ARG A 307 -2.89 21.46 -26.13
CA ARG A 307 -2.96 21.32 -24.66
C ARG A 307 -1.61 21.40 -23.96
N VAL A 308 -0.50 21.41 -24.71
CA VAL A 308 0.85 21.32 -24.14
C VAL A 308 1.70 22.52 -24.53
N TRP A 309 2.46 23.04 -23.57
CA TRP A 309 3.45 24.10 -23.77
C TRP A 309 4.85 23.55 -23.49
N GLY A 310 5.87 24.02 -24.22
CA GLY A 310 7.26 23.68 -23.96
C GLY A 310 7.72 22.29 -24.39
N MET A 311 6.95 21.56 -25.21
CA MET A 311 7.31 20.20 -25.66
C MET A 311 8.64 20.15 -26.44
N ASP A 312 9.02 21.22 -27.14
CA ASP A 312 10.30 21.26 -27.86
C ASP A 312 11.51 21.15 -26.91
N GLN A 313 11.44 21.77 -25.72
CA GLN A 313 12.49 21.64 -24.70
C GLN A 313 12.60 20.20 -24.16
N ILE A 314 11.45 19.50 -24.10
CA ILE A 314 11.42 18.08 -23.71
C ILE A 314 12.04 17.22 -24.81
N ARG A 315 11.79 17.52 -26.09
CA ARG A 315 12.41 16.80 -27.21
C ARG A 315 13.93 16.95 -27.21
N ASP A 316 14.44 18.16 -26.96
CA ASP A 316 15.88 18.43 -26.87
C ASP A 316 16.56 17.65 -25.73
N GLU A 317 15.88 17.51 -24.58
CA GLU A 317 16.40 16.71 -23.47
C GLU A 317 16.33 15.21 -23.79
N VAL A 318 15.20 14.72 -24.30
CA VAL A 318 15.00 13.31 -24.65
C VAL A 318 16.02 12.83 -25.68
N ALA A 319 16.42 13.68 -26.64
CA ALA A 319 17.42 13.33 -27.65
C ALA A 319 18.78 12.90 -27.06
N LYS A 320 19.10 13.28 -25.81
CA LYS A 320 20.33 12.87 -25.11
C LYS A 320 20.26 11.45 -24.53
N TRP A 321 19.06 10.88 -24.44
CA TRP A 321 18.78 9.60 -23.81
C TRP A 321 18.57 8.52 -24.87
N THR A 322 19.61 8.24 -25.68
CA THR A 322 19.57 7.17 -26.69
C THR A 322 19.39 5.81 -26.01
N PRO A 323 18.93 4.78 -26.74
CA PRO A 323 18.72 3.46 -26.16
C PRO A 323 19.97 2.89 -25.47
N GLU A 324 21.16 3.11 -26.03
CA GLU A 324 22.44 2.68 -25.44
C GLU A 324 22.75 3.41 -24.12
N GLU A 325 22.51 4.72 -24.06
CA GLU A 325 22.75 5.53 -22.87
C GLU A 325 21.77 5.17 -21.75
N VAL A 326 20.49 4.97 -22.09
CA VAL A 326 19.47 4.55 -21.12
C VAL A 326 19.78 3.16 -20.59
N GLU A 327 20.18 2.21 -21.44
CA GLU A 327 20.58 0.88 -21.00
C GLU A 327 21.80 0.93 -20.06
N ARG A 328 22.80 1.77 -20.38
CA ARG A 328 23.98 1.98 -19.51
C ARG A 328 23.61 2.51 -18.12
N VAL A 329 22.70 3.48 -18.05
CA VAL A 329 22.30 4.15 -16.80
C VAL A 329 21.30 3.32 -16.00
N THR A 330 20.28 2.78 -16.65
CA THR A 330 19.17 2.08 -15.98
C THR A 330 19.42 0.59 -15.83
N GLY A 331 20.22 -0.02 -16.71
CA GLY A 331 20.35 -1.47 -16.82
C GLY A 331 19.13 -2.17 -17.45
N ALA A 332 18.10 -1.43 -17.86
CA ALA A 332 16.97 -1.97 -18.59
C ALA A 332 17.33 -2.09 -20.08
N PRO A 333 17.16 -3.25 -20.72
CA PRO A 333 17.50 -3.42 -22.14
C PRO A 333 16.74 -2.44 -23.04
N ALA A 334 17.43 -1.82 -23.98
CA ALA A 334 16.83 -0.92 -24.98
C ALA A 334 15.62 -1.55 -25.68
N SER A 335 15.76 -2.79 -26.14
CA SER A 335 14.69 -3.54 -26.80
C SER A 335 13.46 -3.77 -25.91
N GLN A 336 13.62 -3.79 -24.58
CA GLN A 336 12.52 -3.88 -23.64
C GLN A 336 11.77 -2.55 -23.55
N LEU A 337 12.49 -1.42 -23.47
CA LEU A 337 11.86 -0.10 -23.42
C LEU A 337 11.14 0.25 -24.72
N GLU A 338 11.68 -0.18 -25.86
CA GLU A 338 10.99 -0.08 -27.15
C GLU A 338 9.65 -0.83 -27.16
N ARG A 339 9.62 -2.07 -26.63
CA ARG A 339 8.37 -2.84 -26.51
C ARG A 339 7.39 -2.13 -25.59
N VAL A 340 7.84 -1.62 -24.44
CA VAL A 340 6.99 -0.87 -23.50
C VAL A 340 6.40 0.37 -24.18
N ALA A 341 7.24 1.19 -24.85
CA ALA A 341 6.82 2.38 -25.57
C ALA A 341 5.77 2.05 -26.64
N ARG A 342 6.01 1.00 -27.43
CA ARG A 342 5.09 0.52 -28.48
C ARG A 342 3.76 0.05 -27.89
N THR A 343 3.81 -0.70 -26.79
CA THR A 343 2.62 -1.17 -26.08
C THR A 343 1.78 0.01 -25.59
N LEU A 344 2.39 1.01 -24.97
CA LEU A 344 1.68 2.21 -24.51
C LEU A 344 1.09 3.03 -25.68
N ALA A 345 1.84 3.18 -26.78
CA ALA A 345 1.39 3.91 -27.95
C ALA A 345 0.17 3.25 -28.63
N ASN A 346 0.14 1.92 -28.70
CA ASN A 346 -0.92 1.16 -29.37
C ASN A 346 -2.17 0.97 -28.51
N ASN A 347 -2.09 1.19 -27.20
CA ASN A 347 -3.19 0.90 -26.26
C ASN A 347 -3.57 2.18 -25.50
N ARG A 348 -4.54 2.93 -26.06
CA ARG A 348 -4.96 4.24 -25.55
C ARG A 348 -6.47 4.25 -25.27
N PRO A 349 -6.94 4.89 -24.18
CA PRO A 349 -6.19 5.67 -23.21
C PRO A 349 -5.41 4.81 -22.19
N GLY A 350 -4.17 5.21 -21.88
CA GLY A 350 -3.35 4.59 -20.83
C GLY A 350 -3.43 5.36 -19.51
N THR A 351 -3.12 4.69 -18.39
CA THR A 351 -2.96 5.32 -17.07
C THR A 351 -1.57 5.08 -16.51
N VAL A 352 -1.02 6.10 -15.84
CA VAL A 352 0.29 6.05 -15.19
C VAL A 352 0.08 6.12 -13.68
N ILE A 353 0.61 5.14 -12.95
CA ILE A 353 0.43 4.98 -11.52
C ILE A 353 1.80 4.97 -10.85
N TRP A 354 1.99 5.88 -9.88
CA TRP A 354 3.20 5.93 -9.05
C TRP A 354 2.84 6.13 -7.58
N CYS A 355 3.82 5.91 -6.70
CA CYS A 355 3.67 6.19 -5.28
C CYS A 355 4.95 6.84 -4.73
N MET A 356 5.74 6.11 -3.95
CA MET A 356 6.92 6.65 -3.26
C MET A 356 8.24 6.30 -3.96
N GLY A 357 8.26 5.29 -4.85
CA GLY A 357 9.48 4.71 -5.41
C GLY A 357 9.74 3.28 -4.93
#